data_AF-A0A4R9BND2-F1
#
_entry.id   AF-A0A4R9BND2-F1
#
_cell.length_a   1.000
_cell.length_b   1.000
_cell.length_c   1.000
_cell.angle_alpha   90.00
_cell.angle_beta   90.00
_cell.angle_gamma   90.00
#
_symmetry.space_group_name_H-M   'P 1'
#
loop_
_entity.id
_entity.type
_entity.pdbx_description
1 polymer ?
#
loop_
_entity_poly.entity_id
_entity_poly.type
_entity_poly.pdbx_seq_one_letter_code
_entity_poly.pdbx_strand_id
1 'polypeptide(L)'
;MIRPLIHRTLHALSRTRTAIRERQQGFTLIELLVVVLIIGVLAAVAIPIFLSQQEGAKDSAVKAQITQAKTAVVAEIVTKGYPASLDAASAYTKSKDVTVVLTGSATAFCIKGTFKDSDHSFAIDDNGAALEGTCSAAFLAGP
;
A
#
# COMPACT_ATOMS: atom_id res chain seq x y z
N MET A 1 15.10 21.21 72.52
CA MET A 1 16.45 20.62 72.37
C MET A 1 16.53 19.72 71.10
N ILE A 2 16.25 20.23 69.88
CA ILE A 2 16.14 19.39 68.64
C ILE A 2 16.82 20.05 67.41
N ARG A 3 17.71 21.04 67.61
CA ARG A 3 18.22 21.88 66.52
C ARG A 3 19.45 21.39 65.70
N PRO A 4 20.14 20.23 65.91
CA PRO A 4 21.42 20.00 65.21
C PRO A 4 21.37 19.15 63.92
N LEU A 5 20.22 18.66 63.42
CA LEU A 5 20.22 17.66 62.32
C LEU A 5 19.88 18.18 60.91
N ILE A 6 19.37 19.40 60.75
CA ILE A 6 18.91 19.90 59.42
C ILE A 6 20.08 20.45 58.56
N HIS A 7 21.22 20.78 59.17
CA HIS A 7 22.32 21.44 58.46
C HIS A 7 23.17 20.50 57.58
N ARG A 8 23.13 19.17 57.82
CA ARG A 8 23.90 18.18 57.07
C ARG A 8 23.20 17.66 55.81
N THR A 9 21.86 17.66 55.78
CA THR A 9 21.08 17.19 54.62
C THR A 9 21.02 18.22 53.49
N LEU A 10 21.11 19.52 53.81
CA LEU A 10 21.12 20.60 52.81
C LEU A 10 22.41 20.63 51.96
N HIS A 11 23.55 20.16 52.48
CA HIS A 11 24.80 20.06 51.74
C HIS A 11 24.85 18.89 50.73
N ALA A 12 24.07 17.83 50.99
CA ALA A 12 23.95 16.72 50.04
C ALA A 12 23.09 17.09 48.82
N LEU A 13 22.12 17.98 49.00
CA LEU A 13 21.19 18.42 47.94
C LEU A 13 21.75 19.52 47.02
N SER A 14 22.84 20.19 47.41
CA SER A 14 23.49 21.22 46.56
C SER A 14 24.42 20.61 45.50
N ARG A 15 25.06 19.46 45.79
CA ARG A 15 25.90 18.75 44.81
C ARG A 15 25.11 18.11 43.67
N THR A 16 23.86 17.71 43.92
CA THR A 16 23.01 17.09 42.88
C THR A 16 22.56 18.10 41.83
N ARG A 17 22.39 19.38 42.19
CA ARG A 17 21.99 20.44 41.25
C ARG A 17 23.09 20.84 40.26
N THR A 18 24.36 20.83 40.66
CA THR A 18 25.49 21.12 39.76
C THR A 18 25.75 19.99 38.78
N ALA A 19 25.67 18.73 39.21
CA ALA A 19 25.86 17.57 38.34
C ALA A 19 24.81 17.45 37.21
N ILE A 20 23.58 17.94 37.44
CA ILE A 20 22.54 17.97 36.39
C ILE A 20 22.82 19.10 35.38
N ARG A 21 23.34 20.25 35.84
CA ARG A 21 23.64 21.40 34.99
C ARG A 21 24.85 21.17 34.09
N GLU A 22 25.82 20.37 34.54
CA GLU A 22 26.98 19.95 33.73
C GLU A 22 26.62 18.90 32.67
N ARG A 23 25.51 18.18 32.83
CA ARG A 23 25.01 17.19 31.86
C ARG A 23 24.00 17.74 30.86
N GLN A 24 23.62 19.02 30.95
CA GLN A 24 22.80 19.69 29.95
C GLN A 24 23.69 20.25 28.83
N GLN A 25 24.37 19.36 28.11
CA GLN A 25 24.94 19.69 26.80
C GLN A 25 23.78 19.63 25.80
N GLY A 26 23.23 20.78 25.42
CA GLY A 26 22.19 20.87 24.40
C GLY A 26 22.78 20.62 23.01
N PHE A 27 21.99 19.97 22.13
CA PHE A 27 22.31 19.89 20.70
C PHE A 27 22.50 21.29 20.14
N THR A 28 23.54 21.47 19.33
CA THR A 28 23.77 22.74 18.66
C THR A 28 22.71 22.96 17.59
N LEU A 29 22.27 24.21 17.37
CA LEU A 29 21.32 24.52 16.29
C LEU A 29 21.87 24.13 14.92
N ILE A 30 23.19 24.17 14.74
CA ILE A 30 23.86 23.77 13.51
C ILE A 30 23.82 22.25 13.28
N GLU A 31 23.90 21.42 14.33
CA GLU A 31 23.71 19.97 14.21
C GLU A 31 22.33 19.64 13.68
N LEU A 32 21.30 20.25 14.26
CA LEU A 32 19.93 20.00 13.81
C LEU A 32 19.71 20.54 12.38
N LEU A 33 20.34 21.65 12.01
CA LEU A 33 20.26 22.22 10.67
C LEU A 33 20.87 21.30 9.60
N VAL A 34 22.06 20.75 9.84
CA VAL A 34 22.71 19.83 8.88
C VAL A 34 21.92 18.53 8.75
N VAL A 35 21.34 18.03 9.84
CA VAL A 35 20.54 16.80 9.81
C VAL A 35 19.27 16.97 8.96
N VAL A 36 18.50 18.05 9.15
CA VAL A 36 17.29 18.28 8.33
C VAL A 36 17.64 18.57 6.88
N LEU A 37 18.81 19.16 6.61
CA LEU A 37 19.33 19.33 5.25
C LEU A 37 19.58 17.97 4.58
N ILE A 38 20.29 17.06 5.26
CA ILE A 38 20.57 15.73 4.72
C ILE A 38 19.28 14.93 4.52
N ILE A 39 18.38 14.91 5.51
CA ILE A 39 17.07 14.23 5.39
C ILE A 39 16.25 14.85 4.26
N GLY A 40 16.32 16.18 4.07
CA GLY A 40 15.66 16.88 2.97
C GLY A 40 16.11 16.40 1.59
N VAL A 41 17.42 16.24 1.39
CA VAL A 41 17.97 15.71 0.12
C VAL A 41 17.55 14.26 -0.10
N LEU A 42 17.62 13.41 0.95
CA LEU A 42 17.20 12.01 0.84
C LEU A 42 15.70 11.88 0.53
N ALA A 43 14.86 12.67 1.20
CA ALA A 43 13.41 12.67 0.99
C ALA A 43 13.04 13.11 -0.43
N ALA A 44 13.73 14.11 -0.99
CA ALA A 44 13.48 14.59 -2.35
C ALA A 44 13.64 13.50 -3.42
N VAL A 45 14.59 12.56 -3.24
CA VAL A 45 14.80 11.44 -4.16
C VAL A 45 13.93 10.23 -3.79
N ALA A 46 13.77 9.95 -2.50
CA ALA A 46 13.07 8.75 -2.04
C ALA A 46 11.55 8.80 -2.28
N ILE A 47 10.92 9.97 -2.10
CA ILE A 47 9.47 10.13 -2.25
C ILE A 47 8.97 9.75 -3.66
N PRO A 48 9.50 10.32 -4.77
CA PRO A 48 8.97 9.98 -6.10
C PRO A 48 9.17 8.50 -6.46
N ILE A 49 10.29 7.90 -6.05
CA ILE A 49 10.55 6.47 -6.25
C ILE A 49 9.52 5.63 -5.48
N PHE A 50 9.28 5.97 -4.21
CA PHE A 50 8.31 5.24 -3.39
C PHE A 50 6.88 5.32 -3.96
N LEU A 51 6.47 6.49 -4.46
CA LEU A 51 5.16 6.65 -5.08
C LEU A 51 5.02 5.81 -6.35
N SER A 52 6.02 5.82 -7.22
CA SER A 52 6.04 4.98 -8.44
C SER A 52 6.01 3.48 -8.12
N GLN A 53 6.76 3.03 -7.11
CA GLN A 53 6.73 1.65 -6.64
C GLN A 53 5.36 1.26 -6.06
N GLN A 54 4.70 2.19 -5.35
CA GLN A 54 3.36 1.96 -4.83
C GLN A 54 2.33 1.82 -5.95
N GLU A 55 2.40 2.64 -7.00
CA GLU A 55 1.55 2.51 -8.19
C GLU A 55 1.76 1.16 -8.90
N GLY A 56 3.02 0.76 -9.13
CA GLY A 56 3.33 -0.55 -9.70
C GLY A 56 2.83 -1.74 -8.85
N ALA A 57 2.81 -1.59 -7.52
CA ALA A 57 2.23 -2.58 -6.62
C ALA A 57 0.69 -2.64 -6.72
N LYS A 58 0.02 -1.49 -6.86
CA LYS A 58 -1.45 -1.43 -7.10
C LYS A 58 -1.79 -2.13 -8.40
N ASP A 59 -1.09 -1.82 -9.48
CA ASP A 59 -1.29 -2.45 -10.80
C ASP A 59 -1.07 -3.96 -10.73
N SER A 60 -0.02 -4.40 -10.04
CA SER A 60 0.25 -5.82 -9.83
C SER A 60 -0.86 -6.51 -9.02
N ALA A 61 -1.41 -5.84 -8.00
CA ALA A 61 -2.51 -6.36 -7.20
C ALA A 61 -3.78 -6.53 -8.06
N VAL A 62 -4.09 -5.56 -8.94
CA VAL A 62 -5.20 -5.68 -9.88
C VAL A 62 -5.01 -6.86 -10.83
N LYS A 63 -3.83 -6.96 -11.47
CA LYS A 63 -3.48 -8.08 -12.37
C LYS A 63 -3.62 -9.44 -11.69
N ALA A 64 -3.16 -9.56 -10.46
CA ALA A 64 -3.29 -10.79 -9.68
C ALA A 64 -4.76 -11.15 -9.39
N GLN A 65 -5.58 -10.16 -8.98
CA GLN A 65 -7.00 -10.35 -8.67
C GLN A 65 -7.80 -10.78 -9.91
N ILE A 66 -7.61 -10.12 -11.06
CA ILE A 66 -8.33 -10.49 -12.29
C ILE A 66 -7.85 -11.84 -12.85
N THR A 67 -6.59 -12.22 -12.63
CA THR A 67 -6.08 -13.55 -13.00
C THR A 67 -6.72 -14.64 -12.14
N GLN A 68 -6.87 -14.40 -10.83
CA GLN A 68 -7.59 -15.32 -9.96
C GLN A 68 -9.07 -15.44 -10.37
N ALA A 69 -9.71 -14.31 -10.67
CA ALA A 69 -11.08 -14.30 -11.18
C ALA A 69 -11.21 -15.05 -12.52
N LYS A 70 -10.25 -14.89 -13.45
CA LYS A 70 -10.20 -15.64 -14.72
C LYS A 70 -10.20 -17.14 -14.48
N THR A 71 -9.30 -17.64 -13.64
CA THR A 71 -9.21 -19.08 -13.35
C THR A 71 -10.53 -19.65 -12.86
N ALA A 72 -11.24 -18.89 -12.03
CA ALA A 72 -12.51 -19.30 -11.50
C ALA A 72 -13.66 -19.24 -12.51
N VAL A 73 -13.68 -18.22 -13.37
CA VAL A 73 -14.63 -18.14 -14.50
C VAL A 73 -14.42 -19.29 -15.47
N VAL A 74 -13.17 -19.61 -15.81
CA VAL A 74 -12.84 -20.75 -16.68
C VAL A 74 -13.30 -22.07 -16.06
N ALA A 75 -13.14 -22.25 -14.75
CA ALA A 75 -13.67 -23.43 -14.06
C ALA A 75 -15.21 -23.52 -14.13
N GLU A 76 -15.91 -22.39 -14.03
CA GLU A 76 -17.37 -22.36 -14.16
C GLU A 76 -17.85 -22.66 -15.59
N ILE A 77 -17.14 -22.14 -16.61
CA ILE A 77 -17.47 -22.35 -18.03
C ILE A 77 -17.57 -23.84 -18.39
N VAL A 78 -16.68 -24.68 -17.85
CA VAL A 78 -16.69 -26.13 -18.11
C VAL A 78 -17.98 -26.80 -17.60
N THR A 79 -18.58 -26.27 -16.54
CA THR A 79 -19.72 -26.91 -15.87
C THR A 79 -21.07 -26.31 -16.24
N LYS A 80 -21.12 -25.00 -16.50
CA LYS A 80 -22.37 -24.25 -16.69
C LYS A 80 -22.38 -23.37 -17.94
N GLY A 81 -21.27 -23.28 -18.68
CA GLY A 81 -21.11 -22.32 -19.78
C GLY A 81 -20.75 -20.91 -19.30
N TYR A 82 -20.70 -19.96 -20.23
CA TYR A 82 -20.22 -18.60 -19.98
C TYR A 82 -21.09 -17.83 -18.97
N PRO A 83 -20.52 -17.36 -17.84
CA PRO A 83 -21.27 -16.62 -16.83
C PRO A 83 -21.56 -15.19 -17.31
N ALA A 84 -22.74 -14.66 -16.97
CA ALA A 84 -23.12 -13.28 -17.27
C ALA A 84 -22.57 -12.25 -16.25
N SER A 85 -22.22 -12.69 -15.03
CA SER A 85 -21.71 -11.83 -13.95
C SER A 85 -20.83 -12.59 -12.97
N LEU A 86 -19.81 -11.92 -12.39
CA LEU A 86 -18.96 -12.45 -11.32
C LEU A 86 -19.59 -12.40 -9.92
N ASP A 87 -20.85 -11.97 -9.79
CA ASP A 87 -21.55 -11.83 -8.50
C ASP A 87 -21.82 -13.18 -7.80
N ALA A 88 -21.45 -14.30 -8.43
CA ALA A 88 -21.19 -15.52 -7.70
C ALA A 88 -19.96 -15.29 -6.79
N ALA A 89 -20.24 -14.89 -5.54
CA ALA A 89 -19.32 -14.67 -4.42
C ALA A 89 -18.41 -15.87 -4.04
N SER A 90 -18.23 -16.83 -4.96
CA SER A 90 -17.63 -18.14 -4.75
C SER A 90 -16.37 -18.38 -5.58
N ALA A 91 -16.06 -17.48 -6.52
CA ALA A 91 -15.06 -17.74 -7.54
C ALA A 91 -13.63 -17.33 -7.12
N TYR A 92 -13.45 -16.24 -6.37
CA TYR A 92 -12.11 -15.75 -6.01
C TYR A 92 -12.11 -14.91 -4.73
N THR A 93 -10.95 -14.77 -4.10
CA THR A 93 -10.78 -13.95 -2.90
C THR A 93 -10.70 -12.47 -3.28
N LYS A 94 -11.84 -11.78 -3.17
CA LYS A 94 -11.96 -10.36 -3.50
C LYS A 94 -11.15 -9.49 -2.53
N SER A 95 -10.25 -8.68 -3.07
CA SER A 95 -9.59 -7.60 -2.32
C SER A 95 -10.57 -6.44 -2.06
N LYS A 96 -10.43 -5.77 -0.90
CA LYS A 96 -11.22 -4.57 -0.56
C LYS A 96 -10.91 -3.39 -1.48
N ASP A 97 -9.70 -3.38 -2.03
CA ASP A 97 -9.15 -2.25 -2.78
C ASP A 97 -9.14 -2.51 -4.29
N VAL A 98 -9.59 -3.69 -4.75
CA VAL A 98 -9.69 -3.99 -6.19
C VAL A 98 -11.14 -4.28 -6.55
N THR A 99 -11.66 -3.48 -7.47
CA THR A 99 -12.97 -3.72 -8.08
C THR A 99 -12.77 -4.53 -9.35
N VAL A 100 -13.41 -5.70 -9.40
CA VAL A 100 -13.39 -6.61 -10.55
C VAL A 100 -14.79 -6.69 -11.13
N VAL A 101 -14.89 -6.54 -12.45
CA VAL A 101 -16.14 -6.56 -13.22
C VAL A 101 -15.98 -7.56 -14.36
N LEU A 102 -16.92 -8.47 -14.51
CA LEU A 102 -16.98 -9.36 -15.67
C LEU A 102 -18.03 -8.90 -16.65
N THR A 103 -17.65 -8.94 -17.92
CA THR A 103 -18.52 -8.75 -19.07
C THR A 103 -18.49 -10.06 -19.86
N GLY A 104 -19.60 -10.80 -19.83
CA GLY A 104 -19.75 -12.07 -20.54
C GLY A 104 -20.61 -11.95 -21.80
N SER A 105 -20.39 -12.85 -22.74
CA SER A 105 -21.25 -13.16 -23.89
C SER A 105 -21.50 -14.67 -23.90
N ALA A 106 -22.30 -15.18 -24.85
CA ALA A 106 -22.57 -16.60 -24.99
C ALA A 106 -21.32 -17.43 -25.34
N THR A 107 -20.27 -16.80 -25.87
CA THR A 107 -19.07 -17.48 -26.42
C THR A 107 -17.74 -16.89 -25.94
N ALA A 108 -17.76 -15.82 -25.14
CA ALA A 108 -16.56 -15.11 -24.71
C ALA A 108 -16.80 -14.42 -23.37
N PHE A 109 -15.73 -14.08 -22.65
CA PHE A 109 -15.80 -13.23 -21.47
C PHE A 109 -14.58 -12.29 -21.40
N CYS A 110 -14.77 -11.18 -20.71
CA CYS A 110 -13.68 -10.29 -20.33
C CYS A 110 -13.85 -9.86 -18.88
N ILE A 111 -12.73 -9.82 -18.16
CA ILE A 111 -12.67 -9.38 -16.76
C ILE A 111 -11.87 -8.10 -16.71
N LYS A 112 -12.50 -7.03 -16.26
CA LYS A 112 -11.85 -5.75 -15.96
C LYS A 112 -11.57 -5.64 -14.47
N GLY A 113 -10.38 -5.19 -14.12
CA GLY A 113 -9.97 -4.84 -12.76
C GLY A 113 -9.57 -3.38 -12.67
N THR A 114 -9.85 -2.76 -11.51
CA THR A 114 -9.44 -1.39 -11.17
C THR A 114 -9.05 -1.33 -9.70
N PHE A 115 -7.98 -0.61 -9.38
CA PHE A 115 -7.63 -0.35 -7.98
C PHE A 115 -8.44 0.85 -7.46
N LYS A 116 -8.79 0.83 -6.18
CA LYS A 116 -9.50 1.89 -5.51
C LYS A 116 -8.66 3.17 -5.59
N ASP A 117 -9.25 4.24 -6.12
CA ASP A 117 -8.58 5.53 -6.33
C ASP A 117 -7.49 5.52 -7.42
N SER A 118 -7.54 4.61 -8.39
CA SER A 118 -6.67 4.62 -9.57
C SER A 118 -7.49 4.56 -10.85
N ASP A 119 -7.13 5.39 -11.83
CA ASP A 119 -7.75 5.37 -13.18
C ASP A 119 -7.17 4.26 -14.08
N HIS A 120 -6.11 3.59 -13.63
CA HIS A 120 -5.52 2.45 -14.32
C HIS A 120 -6.46 1.25 -14.23
N SER A 121 -6.89 0.78 -15.41
CA SER A 121 -7.66 -0.44 -15.53
C SER A 121 -6.91 -1.50 -16.31
N PHE A 122 -7.11 -2.74 -15.92
CA PHE A 122 -6.56 -3.89 -16.62
C PHE A 122 -7.69 -4.82 -17.04
N ALA A 123 -7.58 -5.39 -18.23
CA ALA A 123 -8.53 -6.34 -18.79
C ALA A 123 -7.84 -7.67 -19.11
N ILE A 124 -8.56 -8.77 -18.94
CA ILE A 124 -8.11 -10.11 -19.28
C ILE A 124 -9.27 -10.94 -19.87
N ASP A 125 -9.00 -11.70 -20.93
CA ASP A 125 -9.90 -12.69 -21.54
C ASP A 125 -9.42 -14.13 -21.26
N ASP A 126 -9.96 -15.10 -21.99
CA ASP A 126 -9.64 -16.52 -21.94
C ASP A 126 -8.21 -16.85 -22.41
N ASN A 127 -7.64 -16.12 -23.37
CA ASN A 127 -6.37 -16.49 -24.04
C ASN A 127 -5.18 -15.58 -23.70
N GLY A 128 -5.44 -14.41 -23.11
CA GLY A 128 -4.47 -13.35 -22.91
C GLY A 128 -3.88 -13.26 -21.50
N ALA A 129 -2.82 -12.45 -21.43
CA ALA A 129 -2.34 -11.87 -20.19
C ALA A 129 -3.19 -10.66 -19.79
N ALA A 130 -3.08 -10.24 -18.54
CA ALA A 130 -3.68 -8.98 -18.09
C ALA A 130 -3.02 -7.78 -18.79
N LEU A 131 -3.76 -7.11 -19.67
CA LEU A 131 -3.32 -5.95 -20.42
C LEU A 131 -3.96 -4.67 -19.87
N GLU A 132 -3.30 -3.53 -20.06
CA GLU A 132 -3.88 -2.23 -19.76
C GLU A 132 -5.06 -1.94 -20.68
N GLY A 133 -6.14 -1.44 -20.08
CA GLY A 133 -7.35 -1.07 -20.80
C GLY A 133 -8.62 -1.63 -20.16
N THR A 134 -9.70 -1.54 -20.93
CA THR A 134 -11.02 -1.99 -20.54
C THR A 134 -11.48 -3.13 -21.43
N CYS A 135 -12.51 -3.86 -21.01
CA CYS A 135 -13.22 -4.80 -21.87
C CYS A 135 -13.81 -4.05 -23.07
N SER A 136 -13.10 -4.10 -24.21
CA SER A 136 -13.54 -3.56 -25.48
C SER A 136 -14.20 -4.67 -26.31
N ALA A 137 -14.86 -4.31 -27.40
CA ALA A 137 -15.42 -5.29 -28.34
C ALA A 137 -14.34 -6.26 -28.87
N ALA A 138 -13.07 -5.84 -28.94
CA ALA A 138 -11.95 -6.70 -29.36
C ALA A 138 -11.69 -7.84 -28.36
N PHE A 139 -11.91 -7.62 -27.06
CA PHE A 139 -11.81 -8.66 -26.03
C PHE A 139 -13.00 -9.64 -26.06
N LEU A 140 -14.18 -9.19 -26.52
CA LEU A 140 -15.40 -10.01 -26.59
C LEU A 140 -15.57 -10.73 -27.93
N ALA A 141 -14.74 -10.41 -28.92
CA ALA A 141 -14.79 -11.04 -30.24
C ALA A 141 -14.20 -12.45 -30.24
N GLY A 142 -13.38 -12.81 -29.25
CA GLY A 142 -12.58 -14.05 -29.27
C GLY A 142 -11.65 -14.11 -30.50
N PRO A 143 -10.85 -15.18 -30.66
CA PRO A 143 -10.32 -15.52 -31.98
C PRO A 143 -11.45 -15.89 -32.96
#